data_AF-A0A9D3M7I8-F1
#
_entry.id   AF-A0A9D3M7I8-F1
#
_cell.length_a   1.000
_cell.length_b   1.000
_cell.length_c   1.000
_cell.angle_alpha   90.00
_cell.angle_beta   90.00
_cell.angle_gamma   90.00
#
_symmetry.space_group_name_H-M   'P 1'
#
loop_
_entity.id
_entity.type
_entity.pdbx_description
1 polymer ?
#
loop_
_entity_poly.entity_id
_entity_poly.type
_entity_poly.pdbx_seq_one_letter_code
_entity_poly.pdbx_strand_id
1 'polypeptide(L)'
;MWKVTAFIGNNIVTAQISWEGLWMNCVVQSTGQMQCKVYDSMLALPRDLQAARALVVISVLVALFGILLSVAGGKCTNCVEEGSAKSRVSIASGVCFILGGILCLIPVCWSANTIIRDFYNPMLVDAQRRELGASLFIGWGAAGLLLIGGAIQCCQCPPREDRRYTAKYTAAKSNAGGGAYV
;
A
#
# COMPACT_ATOMS: atom_id res chain seq x y z
N MET A 1 -3.17 14.96 9.10
CA MET A 1 -3.41 15.02 10.55
C MET A 1 -3.35 13.60 11.09
N TRP A 2 -2.20 13.19 11.62
CA TRP A 2 -1.91 11.80 12.02
C TRP A 2 -2.30 11.54 13.48
N LYS A 3 -2.04 12.53 14.34
CA LYS A 3 -2.40 12.52 15.75
C LYS A 3 -2.92 13.90 16.13
N VAL A 4 -3.92 13.95 17.01
CA VAL A 4 -4.51 15.20 17.50
C VAL A 4 -4.39 15.22 19.01
N THR A 5 -3.96 16.33 19.58
CA THR A 5 -3.87 16.53 21.03
C THR A 5 -4.50 17.86 21.37
N ALA A 6 -5.52 17.83 22.21
CA ALA A 6 -6.12 19.04 22.75
C ALA A 6 -5.61 19.24 24.17
N PHE A 7 -4.85 20.31 24.39
CA PHE A 7 -4.44 20.71 25.73
C PHE A 7 -5.53 21.61 26.31
N ILE A 8 -6.41 21.03 27.13
CA ILE A 8 -7.41 21.78 27.91
C ILE A 8 -6.98 21.74 29.39
N GLY A 9 -6.12 22.68 29.79
CA GLY A 9 -5.83 22.91 31.22
C GLY A 9 -6.87 23.84 31.86
N ASN A 10 -6.88 23.93 33.20
CA ASN A 10 -7.80 24.81 33.98
C ASN A 10 -7.73 26.31 33.62
N ASN A 11 -6.74 26.74 32.82
CA ASN A 11 -6.62 28.12 32.35
C ASN A 11 -6.95 28.19 30.84
N ILE A 12 -8.09 28.82 30.52
CA ILE A 12 -8.60 29.04 29.15
C ILE A 12 -7.59 29.80 28.27
N VAL A 13 -6.70 30.61 28.87
CA VAL A 13 -5.69 31.42 28.16
C VAL A 13 -4.59 30.59 27.48
N THR A 14 -4.39 29.33 27.88
CA THR A 14 -3.39 28.42 27.30
C THR A 14 -3.98 27.22 26.55
N ALA A 15 -5.30 27.21 26.31
CA ALA A 15 -5.90 26.13 25.55
C ALA A 15 -5.37 26.14 24.10
N GLN A 16 -4.83 25.00 23.68
CA GLN A 16 -4.23 24.84 22.35
C GLN A 16 -4.56 23.46 21.79
N ILE A 17 -4.92 23.42 20.51
CA ILE A 17 -5.15 22.19 19.76
C ILE A 17 -3.95 21.98 18.85
N SER A 18 -3.20 20.93 19.12
CA SER A 18 -2.02 20.54 18.34
C SER A 18 -2.38 19.38 17.42
N TRP A 19 -2.20 19.61 16.12
CA TRP A 19 -2.36 18.66 15.03
C TRP A 19 -0.97 18.19 14.59
N GLU A 20 -0.61 16.97 14.94
CA GLU A 20 0.64 16.37 14.51
C GLU A 20 0.40 15.63 13.19
N GLY A 21 1.01 16.13 12.12
CA GLY A 21 1.13 15.43 10.85
C GLY A 21 2.42 14.61 10.78
N LEU A 22 2.54 13.83 9.71
CA LEU A 22 3.75 13.05 9.47
C LEU A 22 4.94 13.97 9.14
N TRP A 23 4.73 15.08 8.41
CA TRP A 23 5.79 15.97 7.91
C TRP A 23 5.77 17.40 8.50
N MET A 24 4.66 17.81 9.08
CA MET A 24 4.46 19.11 9.71
C MET A 24 3.60 18.96 10.96
N ASN A 25 3.73 19.87 11.91
CA ASN A 25 2.79 20.05 13.00
C ASN A 25 2.10 21.41 12.87
N CYS A 26 0.83 21.48 13.26
CA CYS A 26 0.07 22.71 13.30
C CYS A 26 -0.52 22.89 14.70
N VAL A 27 -0.38 24.07 15.27
CA VAL A 27 -0.96 24.41 16.58
C VAL A 27 -1.97 25.53 16.37
N VAL A 28 -3.17 25.34 16.88
CA VAL A 28 -4.23 26.36 16.93
C VAL A 28 -4.38 26.81 18.38
N GLN A 29 -4.18 28.10 18.62
CA GLN A 29 -4.28 28.71 19.94
C GLN A 29 -5.65 29.39 20.11
N SER A 30 -6.15 29.57 21.34
CA SER A 30 -7.45 30.20 21.62
C SER A 30 -7.64 31.61 21.02
N THR A 31 -6.55 32.29 20.66
CA THR A 31 -6.57 33.59 19.95
C THR A 31 -6.95 33.46 18.47
N GLY A 32 -7.22 32.25 17.97
CA GLY A 32 -7.58 31.99 16.57
C GLY A 32 -6.38 31.94 15.63
N GLN A 33 -5.16 32.12 16.12
CA GLN A 33 -3.96 32.00 15.29
C GLN A 33 -3.61 30.52 15.09
N MET A 34 -3.42 30.14 13.82
CA MET A 34 -2.89 28.84 13.43
C MET A 34 -1.42 29.01 13.04
N GLN A 35 -0.54 28.25 13.66
CA GLN A 35 0.88 28.20 13.32
C GLN A 35 1.25 26.80 12.90
N CYS A 36 1.63 26.62 11.63
CA CYS A 36 2.14 25.36 11.12
C CYS A 36 3.65 25.45 10.96
N LYS A 37 4.36 24.45 11.48
CA LYS A 37 5.81 24.34 11.36
C LYS A 37 6.16 22.98 10.74
N VAL A 38 7.09 23.00 9.79
CA VAL A 38 7.68 21.77 9.23
C VAL A 38 8.74 21.28 10.21
N TYR A 39 8.85 19.95 10.39
CA TYR A 39 9.89 19.41 11.27
C TYR A 39 11.28 19.63 10.67
N ASP A 40 12.02 20.63 11.18
CA ASP A 40 13.35 21.04 10.68
C ASP A 40 14.46 19.99 10.87
N SER A 41 14.27 19.00 11.74
CA SER A 41 15.32 18.01 12.05
C SER A 41 14.73 16.61 12.28
N MET A 42 15.23 15.64 11.49
CA MET A 42 14.88 14.22 11.61
C MET A 42 15.32 13.62 12.96
N LEU A 43 16.33 14.20 13.62
CA LEU A 43 16.97 13.65 14.83
C LEU A 43 16.20 13.96 16.14
N ALA A 44 15.32 14.97 16.13
CA ALA A 44 14.55 15.37 17.31
C ALA A 44 13.13 14.73 17.36
N LEU A 45 12.80 13.90 16.37
CA LEU A 45 11.48 13.30 16.21
C LEU A 45 11.42 11.93 16.89
N PRO A 46 10.30 11.54 17.55
CA PRO A 46 10.15 10.20 18.11
C PRO A 46 10.40 9.11 17.06
N ARG A 47 11.17 8.08 17.45
CA ARG A 47 11.61 6.98 16.57
C ARG A 47 10.46 6.29 15.85
N ASP A 48 9.30 6.17 16.49
CA ASP A 48 8.08 5.61 15.89
C ASP A 48 7.61 6.41 14.67
N LEU A 49 7.68 7.74 14.73
CA LEU A 49 7.26 8.61 13.63
C LEU A 49 8.25 8.59 12.46
N GLN A 50 9.54 8.44 12.76
CA GLN A 50 10.57 8.26 11.74
C GLN A 50 10.43 6.92 11.00
N ALA A 51 10.18 5.83 11.74
CA ALA A 51 9.90 4.54 11.14
C ALA A 51 8.61 4.57 10.29
N ALA A 52 7.55 5.22 10.78
CA ALA A 52 6.31 5.41 10.03
C ALA A 52 6.53 6.19 8.72
N ARG A 53 7.35 7.26 8.73
CA ARG A 53 7.74 7.98 7.50
C ARG A 53 8.39 7.06 6.48
N ALA A 54 9.38 6.29 6.90
CA ALA A 54 10.09 5.39 6.00
C ALA A 54 9.16 4.33 5.40
N LEU A 55 8.33 3.70 6.23
CA LEU A 55 7.37 2.67 5.77
C LEU A 55 6.34 3.24 4.80
N VAL A 56 5.79 4.43 5.08
CA VAL A 56 4.83 5.08 4.17
C VAL A 56 5.51 5.44 2.85
N VAL A 57 6.71 6.01 2.85
CA VAL A 57 7.45 6.32 1.62
C VAL A 57 7.74 5.06 0.80
N ILE A 58 8.22 3.99 1.43
CA ILE A 58 8.48 2.72 0.77
C ILE A 58 7.18 2.15 0.18
N SER A 59 6.07 2.20 0.94
CA SER A 59 4.77 1.71 0.47
C SER A 59 4.29 2.46 -0.79
N VAL A 60 4.48 3.78 -0.86
CA VAL A 60 4.15 4.61 -2.03
C VAL A 60 5.03 4.25 -3.21
N LEU A 61 6.34 4.08 -3.02
CA LEU A 61 7.24 3.66 -4.11
C LEU A 61 6.86 2.30 -4.67
N VAL A 62 6.58 1.31 -3.80
CA VAL A 62 6.16 -0.03 -4.22
C VAL A 62 4.82 0.02 -4.95
N ALA A 63 3.86 0.83 -4.49
CA ALA A 63 2.58 1.02 -5.18
C ALA A 63 2.76 1.69 -6.55
N LEU A 64 3.65 2.68 -6.68
CA LEU A 64 3.99 3.31 -7.96
C LEU A 64 4.60 2.29 -8.94
N PHE A 65 5.54 1.45 -8.48
CA PHE A 65 6.05 0.35 -9.29
C PHE A 65 4.94 -0.64 -9.70
N GLY A 66 4.02 -0.95 -8.79
CA GLY A 66 2.82 -1.75 -9.09
C GLY A 66 1.95 -1.14 -10.19
N ILE A 67 1.73 0.18 -10.17
CA ILE A 67 0.98 0.89 -11.22
C ILE A 67 1.69 0.80 -12.57
N LEU A 68 3.01 1.00 -12.62
CA LEU A 68 3.77 0.90 -13.86
C LEU A 68 3.69 -0.51 -14.47
N LEU A 69 3.82 -1.55 -13.64
CA LEU A 69 3.65 -2.93 -14.07
C LEU A 69 2.21 -3.22 -14.51
N SER A 70 1.21 -2.67 -13.83
CA SER A 70 -0.20 -2.80 -14.19
C SER A 70 -0.50 -2.19 -15.57
N VAL A 71 0.10 -1.04 -15.89
CA VAL A 71 -0.03 -0.40 -17.20
C VAL A 71 0.62 -1.27 -18.29
N ALA A 72 1.82 -1.79 -18.03
CA ALA A 72 2.51 -2.70 -18.95
C ALA A 72 1.76 -4.02 -19.18
N GLY A 73 1.07 -4.55 -18.16
CA GLY A 73 0.23 -5.75 -18.24
C GLY A 73 -1.14 -5.53 -18.89
N GLY A 74 -1.56 -4.28 -19.13
CA GLY A 74 -2.87 -3.94 -19.67
C GLY A 74 -3.06 -4.33 -21.14
N LYS A 75 -4.24 -4.83 -21.51
CA LYS A 75 -4.57 -5.23 -22.90
C LYS A 75 -4.33 -4.13 -23.93
N CYS A 76 -4.49 -2.86 -23.53
CA CYS A 76 -4.34 -1.68 -24.40
C CYS A 76 -2.89 -1.23 -24.63
N THR A 77 -1.90 -1.81 -23.94
CA THR A 77 -0.47 -1.49 -24.13
C THR A 77 0.22 -2.63 -24.88
N ASN A 78 0.86 -2.30 -26.01
CA ASN A 78 1.67 -3.22 -26.83
C ASN A 78 3.16 -3.18 -26.43
N CYS A 79 3.47 -3.19 -25.12
CA CYS A 79 4.85 -3.28 -24.65
C CYS A 79 5.37 -4.73 -24.59
N VAL A 80 4.45 -5.71 -24.59
CA VAL A 80 4.76 -7.15 -24.50
C VAL A 80 3.82 -7.90 -25.46
N GLU A 81 4.36 -8.47 -26.53
CA GLU A 81 3.60 -9.23 -27.55
C GLU A 81 3.19 -10.63 -27.06
N GLU A 82 3.89 -11.19 -26.06
CA GLU A 82 3.61 -12.55 -25.57
C GLU A 82 2.51 -12.54 -24.48
N GLY A 83 1.38 -13.20 -24.75
CA GLY A 83 0.23 -13.26 -23.84
C GLY A 83 0.52 -13.91 -22.48
N SER A 84 1.48 -14.84 -22.44
CA SER A 84 1.97 -15.50 -21.22
C SER A 84 2.73 -14.52 -20.30
N ALA A 85 3.63 -13.73 -20.87
CA ALA A 85 4.40 -12.71 -20.18
C ALA A 85 3.50 -11.59 -19.66
N LYS A 86 2.46 -11.22 -20.41
CA LYS A 86 1.46 -10.23 -20.00
C LYS A 86 0.69 -10.66 -18.74
N SER A 87 0.29 -11.93 -18.66
CA SER A 87 -0.37 -12.47 -17.45
C SER A 87 0.57 -12.49 -16.25
N ARG A 88 1.85 -12.88 -16.44
CA ARG A 88 2.87 -12.84 -15.38
C ARG A 88 3.13 -11.43 -14.86
N VAL A 89 3.18 -10.44 -15.75
CA VAL A 89 3.35 -9.03 -15.37
C VAL A 89 2.15 -8.49 -14.58
N SER A 90 0.92 -8.87 -14.95
CA SER A 90 -0.29 -8.49 -14.20
C SER A 90 -0.33 -9.12 -12.79
N ILE A 91 0.09 -10.38 -12.66
CA ILE A 91 0.21 -11.04 -11.36
C ILE A 91 1.30 -10.35 -10.52
N ALA A 92 2.44 -10.02 -11.12
CA ALA A 92 3.51 -9.29 -10.44
C ALA A 92 3.05 -7.92 -9.93
N SER A 93 2.29 -7.15 -10.73
CA SER A 93 1.70 -5.88 -10.26
C SER A 93 0.74 -6.09 -9.09
N GLY A 94 -0.08 -7.15 -9.13
CA GLY A 94 -0.97 -7.50 -8.03
C GLY A 94 -0.23 -7.78 -6.72
N VAL A 95 0.87 -8.55 -6.79
CA VAL A 95 1.73 -8.81 -5.62
C VAL A 95 2.36 -7.53 -5.09
N CYS A 96 2.85 -6.65 -5.95
CA CYS A 96 3.37 -5.34 -5.55
C CYS A 96 2.29 -4.50 -4.84
N PHE A 97 1.05 -4.49 -5.32
CA PHE A 97 -0.04 -3.78 -4.65
C PHE A 97 -0.39 -4.36 -3.28
N ILE A 98 -0.39 -5.69 -3.14
CA ILE A 98 -0.62 -6.34 -1.85
C ILE A 98 0.50 -5.98 -0.86
N LEU A 99 1.77 -6.06 -1.29
CA LEU A 99 2.91 -5.67 -0.46
C LEU A 99 2.87 -4.20 -0.08
N GLY A 100 2.56 -3.30 -1.02
CA GLY A 100 2.38 -1.88 -0.76
C GLY A 100 1.25 -1.60 0.23
N GLY A 101 0.12 -2.31 0.09
CA GLY A 101 -1.01 -2.24 1.02
C GLY A 101 -0.63 -2.66 2.44
N ILE A 102 0.06 -3.80 2.61
CA ILE A 102 0.54 -4.28 3.91
C ILE A 102 1.54 -3.29 4.53
N LEU A 103 2.50 -2.79 3.75
CA LEU A 103 3.49 -1.82 4.20
C LEU A 103 2.87 -0.48 4.63
N CYS A 104 1.74 -0.08 4.05
CA CYS A 104 0.96 1.09 4.47
C CYS A 104 0.15 0.79 5.75
N LEU A 105 -0.38 -0.43 5.89
CA LEU A 105 -1.23 -0.83 7.01
C LEU A 105 -0.43 -0.95 8.33
N ILE A 106 0.81 -1.44 8.27
CA ILE A 106 1.70 -1.57 9.45
C ILE A 106 1.86 -0.25 10.23
N PRO A 107 2.34 0.87 9.65
CA PRO A 107 2.56 2.11 10.38
C PRO A 107 1.24 2.76 10.84
N VAL A 108 0.16 2.61 10.08
CA VAL A 108 -1.18 3.13 10.45
C VAL A 108 -1.71 2.39 11.68
N CYS A 109 -1.70 1.05 11.67
CA CYS A 109 -2.15 0.23 12.80
C CYS A 109 -1.25 0.37 14.02
N TRP A 110 0.06 0.46 13.81
CA TRP A 110 1.00 0.71 14.90
C TRP A 110 0.71 2.04 15.58
N SER A 111 0.57 3.11 14.80
CA SER A 111 0.28 4.45 15.31
C SER A 111 -1.08 4.52 16.02
N ALA A 112 -2.10 3.86 15.48
CA ALA A 112 -3.40 3.75 16.13
C ALA A 112 -3.28 3.03 17.48
N ASN A 113 -2.56 1.89 17.53
CA ASN A 113 -2.34 1.15 18.77
C ASN A 113 -1.56 1.94 19.82
N THR A 114 -0.53 2.72 19.43
CA THR A 114 0.19 3.59 20.38
C THR A 114 -0.73 4.67 20.95
N ILE A 115 -1.55 5.30 20.10
CA ILE A 115 -2.51 6.34 20.51
C ILE A 115 -3.56 5.76 21.47
N ILE A 116 -4.10 4.58 21.16
CA ILE A 116 -5.08 3.90 22.01
C ILE A 116 -4.46 3.52 23.36
N ARG A 117 -3.24 2.98 23.37
CA ARG A 117 -2.54 2.64 24.63
C ARG A 117 -2.30 3.87 25.50
N ASP A 118 -1.94 5.00 24.90
CA ASP A 118 -1.83 6.26 25.63
C ASP A 118 -3.18 6.71 26.19
N PHE A 119 -4.28 6.50 25.46
CA PHE A 119 -5.63 6.86 25.91
C PHE A 119 -6.10 6.10 27.16
N TYR A 120 -5.59 4.88 27.39
CA TYR A 120 -5.92 4.02 28.53
C TYR A 120 -4.85 4.01 29.64
N ASN A 121 -3.76 4.78 29.49
CA ASN A 121 -2.70 4.82 30.49
C ASN A 121 -3.09 5.76 31.66
N PRO A 122 -3.27 5.25 32.90
CA PRO A 122 -3.74 6.05 34.03
C PRO A 122 -2.72 7.09 34.51
N MET A 123 -1.49 7.06 34.01
CA MET A 123 -0.43 8.01 34.33
C MET A 123 -0.50 9.31 33.51
N LEU A 124 -1.38 9.37 32.49
CA LEU A 124 -1.55 10.56 31.65
C LEU A 124 -2.71 11.42 32.17
N VAL A 125 -2.44 12.72 32.37
CA VAL A 125 -3.45 13.72 32.75
C VAL A 125 -4.51 13.81 31.65
N ASP A 126 -5.80 13.93 31.99
CA ASP A 126 -6.92 14.02 31.03
C ASP A 126 -6.71 15.11 29.95
N ALA A 127 -5.98 16.18 30.30
CA ALA A 127 -5.59 17.27 29.40
C ALA A 127 -4.58 16.88 28.30
N GLN A 128 -4.08 15.63 28.26
CA GLN A 128 -3.16 15.12 27.24
C GLN A 128 -3.74 13.98 26.39
N ARG A 129 -5.08 13.77 26.41
CA ARG A 129 -5.70 12.73 25.59
C ARG A 129 -5.40 12.94 24.10
N ARG A 130 -4.91 11.88 23.46
CA ARG A 130 -4.43 11.86 22.07
C ARG A 130 -5.50 11.27 21.16
N GLU A 131 -6.20 12.08 20.38
CA GLU A 131 -7.22 11.57 19.47
C GLU A 131 -6.61 11.05 18.16
N LEU A 132 -7.31 10.10 17.53
CA LEU A 132 -6.96 9.53 16.24
C LEU A 132 -7.12 10.60 15.15
N GLY A 133 -6.05 10.89 14.42
CA GLY A 133 -6.11 11.84 13.32
C GLY A 133 -6.85 11.29 12.10
N ALA A 134 -7.54 12.17 11.36
CA ALA A 134 -8.30 11.82 10.17
C ALA A 134 -7.49 11.04 9.11
N SER A 135 -6.17 11.26 9.03
CA SER A 135 -5.35 10.56 8.03
C SER A 135 -5.16 9.07 8.33
N LEU A 136 -5.38 8.60 9.56
CA LEU A 136 -5.33 7.17 9.88
C LEU A 136 -6.48 6.41 9.20
N PHE A 137 -7.69 6.99 9.21
CA PHE A 137 -8.84 6.42 8.51
C PHE A 137 -8.64 6.39 6.99
N ILE A 138 -8.07 7.45 6.42
CA ILE A 138 -7.69 7.49 5.00
C ILE A 138 -6.63 6.41 4.71
N GLY A 139 -5.68 6.21 5.62
CA GLY A 139 -4.66 5.16 5.52
C GLY A 139 -5.27 3.76 5.48
N TRP A 140 -6.24 3.45 6.35
CA TRP A 140 -6.97 2.18 6.29
C TRP A 140 -7.77 2.01 5.00
N GLY A 141 -8.46 3.06 4.55
CA GLY A 141 -9.17 3.05 3.28
C GLY A 141 -8.24 2.79 2.10
N ALA A 142 -7.10 3.48 2.05
CA ALA A 142 -6.09 3.31 1.00
C ALA A 142 -5.48 1.90 1.02
N ALA A 143 -5.11 1.38 2.21
CA ALA A 143 -4.59 0.03 2.34
C ALA A 143 -5.63 -1.03 1.91
N GLY A 144 -6.90 -0.86 2.29
CA GLY A 144 -7.99 -1.74 1.87
C GLY A 144 -8.17 -1.75 0.35
N LEU A 145 -8.18 -0.58 -0.28
CA LEU A 145 -8.27 -0.46 -1.75
C LEU A 145 -7.07 -1.09 -2.47
N LEU A 146 -5.84 -0.91 -1.95
CA LEU A 146 -4.64 -1.53 -2.51
C LEU A 146 -4.68 -3.06 -2.39
N LEU A 147 -5.15 -3.60 -1.27
CA LEU A 147 -5.28 -5.04 -1.06
C LEU A 147 -6.34 -5.65 -1.98
N ILE A 148 -7.51 -5.01 -2.08
CA ILE A 148 -8.60 -5.48 -2.96
C ILE A 148 -8.16 -5.39 -4.42
N GLY A 149 -7.56 -4.27 -4.83
CA GLY A 149 -7.04 -4.08 -6.18
C GLY A 149 -5.98 -5.12 -6.54
N GLY A 150 -5.01 -5.34 -5.65
CA GLY A 150 -3.98 -6.35 -5.84
C GLY A 150 -4.54 -7.78 -5.89
N ALA A 151 -5.51 -8.12 -5.04
CA ALA A 151 -6.17 -9.42 -5.04
C ALA A 151 -6.92 -9.68 -6.35
N ILE A 152 -7.70 -8.72 -6.85
CA ILE A 152 -8.42 -8.84 -8.13
C ILE A 152 -7.44 -9.09 -9.28
N GLN A 153 -6.28 -8.43 -9.25
CA GLN A 153 -5.26 -8.54 -10.29
C GLN A 153 -4.49 -9.87 -10.23
N CYS A 154 -4.21 -10.38 -9.02
CA CYS A 154 -3.67 -11.72 -8.81
C CYS A 154 -4.65 -12.83 -9.23
N CYS A 155 -5.97 -12.59 -9.08
CA CYS A 155 -7.02 -13.54 -9.46
C CYS A 155 -7.30 -13.58 -10.97
N GLN A 156 -6.62 -12.77 -11.80
CA GLN A 156 -6.66 -12.94 -13.25
C GLN A 156 -5.92 -14.22 -13.62
N CYS A 157 -6.63 -15.34 -13.57
CA CYS A 157 -6.13 -16.63 -14.01
C CYS A 157 -5.53 -16.49 -15.42
N PRO A 158 -4.27 -16.89 -15.64
CA PRO A 158 -3.80 -17.10 -17.00
C PRO A 158 -4.80 -18.06 -17.67
N PRO A 159 -5.18 -17.84 -18.94
CA PRO A 159 -5.84 -18.91 -19.68
C PRO A 159 -4.95 -20.12 -19.51
N ARG A 160 -5.50 -21.19 -18.89
CA ARG A 160 -4.85 -22.49 -18.88
C ARG A 160 -4.43 -22.70 -20.31
N GLU A 161 -3.13 -22.77 -20.54
CA GLU A 161 -2.61 -23.35 -21.74
C GLU A 161 -3.31 -24.71 -21.77
N ASP A 162 -4.32 -24.85 -22.62
CA ASP A 162 -4.85 -26.13 -22.96
C ASP A 162 -3.61 -26.88 -23.35
N ARG A 163 -3.18 -27.76 -22.45
CA ARG A 163 -2.27 -28.83 -22.72
C ARG A 163 -3.06 -29.70 -23.70
N ARG A 164 -3.17 -29.21 -24.93
CA ARG A 164 -3.34 -30.00 -26.13
C ARG A 164 -2.23 -31.00 -25.95
N TYR A 165 -2.63 -32.17 -25.46
CA TYR A 165 -2.02 -33.40 -25.87
C TYR A 165 -2.02 -33.31 -27.39
N THR A 166 -0.95 -32.73 -27.94
CA THR A 166 -0.55 -32.97 -29.30
C THR A 166 -0.21 -34.45 -29.29
N ALA A 167 -1.23 -35.28 -29.48
CA ALA A 167 -1.05 -36.66 -29.85
C ALA A 167 -0.15 -36.59 -31.08
N LYS A 168 1.13 -36.88 -30.89
CA LYS A 168 2.04 -37.14 -32.00
C LYS A 168 1.50 -38.39 -32.65
N TYR A 169 0.61 -38.22 -33.63
CA TYR A 169 0.28 -39.30 -34.54
C TYR A 169 1.55 -39.61 -35.32
N THR A 170 2.21 -40.71 -34.95
CA THR A 170 3.26 -41.29 -35.76
C THR A 170 2.59 -41.68 -37.08
N ALA A 171 2.88 -40.95 -38.15
CA ALA A 171 2.43 -41.35 -39.47
C ALA A 171 2.91 -42.78 -39.73
N ALA A 172 1.99 -43.67 -40.11
CA ALA A 172 2.36 -45.02 -40.52
C ALA A 172 3.36 -44.91 -41.67
N LYS A 173 4.53 -45.56 -41.53
CA LYS A 173 5.46 -45.75 -42.64
C LYS A 173 4.69 -46.47 -43.75
N SER A 174 4.37 -45.78 -44.83
CA SER A 174 3.96 -46.44 -46.07
C SER A 174 5.14 -47.27 -46.53
N ASN A 175 4.98 -48.59 -46.50
CA ASN A 175 5.93 -49.50 -47.10
C ASN A 175 5.74 -49.37 -48.62
N ALA A 176 6.46 -48.43 -49.24
CA ALA A 176 6.63 -48.40 -50.68
C ALA A 176 7.58 -49.56 -51.07
N GLY A 177 7.04 -50.78 -51.00
CA GLY A 177 7.65 -51.96 -51.58
C GLY A 177 7.41 -51.93 -53.09
N GLY A 178 8.40 -51.42 -53.83
CA GLY A 178 8.45 -51.57 -55.27
C GLY A 178 8.50 -53.06 -55.65
N GLY A 179 7.81 -53.41 -56.72
CA GLY A 179 7.84 -54.75 -57.30
C GLY A 179 7.10 -54.77 -58.62
N ALA A 180 7.86 -54.60 -59.70
CA ALA A 180 7.43 -54.78 -61.08
C ALA A 180 7.12 -56.26 -61.38
N TYR A 181 6.11 -56.52 -62.22
CA TYR A 181 6.11 -57.63 -63.17
C TYR A 181 5.02 -57.47 -64.25
N VAL A 182 5.52 -57.47 -65.50
CA VAL A 182 4.98 -57.92 -66.81
C VAL A 182 3.51 -57.64 -67.16
#